data_AF-A0AA38INL9-F1
#
_entry.id   AF-A0AA38INL9-F1
#
_cell.length_a   1.000
_cell.length_b   1.000
_cell.length_c   1.000
_cell.angle_alpha   90.00
_cell.angle_beta   90.00
_cell.angle_gamma   90.00
#
_symmetry.space_group_name_H-M   'P 1'
#
loop_
_entity.id
_entity.type
_entity.pdbx_description
1 polymer ?
#
loop_
_entity_poly.entity_id
_entity_poly.type
_entity_poly.pdbx_seq_one_letter_code
_entity_poly.pdbx_strand_id
1 'polypeptide(L)'
;MTNACGMVAPPMVMFSYQRIPRSIVQEMPRKWGLGRSDNGWMTGESFFEYVANVWFPWVKENKIELPILLFLDGHSSHLTMALSDFCFSNEIELIALYPNATHILQPLDVALFRPLKSAWKKVVHQWRIENNGSRLK
;
A
#
# COMPACT_ATOMS: atom_id res chain seq x y z
N MET A 1 -2.48 -4.55 1.30
CA MET A 1 -1.74 -5.69 1.88
C MET A 1 -2.39 -6.98 1.42
N THR A 2 -1.64 -8.07 1.27
CA THR A 2 -2.15 -9.36 0.76
C THR A 2 -1.62 -10.48 1.64
N ASN A 3 -2.44 -11.50 1.90
CA ASN A 3 -2.00 -12.71 2.62
C ASN A 3 -1.54 -13.82 1.65
N ALA A 4 -0.97 -14.90 2.20
CA ALA A 4 -0.46 -16.04 1.42
C ALA A 4 -1.56 -16.81 0.66
N CYS A 5 -2.82 -16.71 1.11
CA CYS A 5 -3.97 -17.29 0.41
C CYS A 5 -4.45 -16.43 -0.78
N GLY A 6 -3.83 -15.28 -1.03
CA GLY A 6 -4.18 -14.37 -2.12
C GLY A 6 -5.33 -13.41 -1.80
N MET A 7 -5.78 -13.33 -0.55
CA MET A 7 -6.78 -12.35 -0.13
C MET A 7 -6.15 -10.96 -0.02
N VAL A 8 -6.81 -9.97 -0.59
CA VAL A 8 -6.33 -8.58 -0.63
C VAL A 8 -7.14 -7.73 0.35
N ALA A 9 -6.45 -7.14 1.32
CA ALA A 9 -7.04 -6.14 2.20
C ALA A 9 -7.33 -4.84 1.41
N PRO A 10 -8.41 -4.12 1.75
CA PRO A 10 -8.69 -2.81 1.16
C PRO A 10 -7.46 -1.90 1.22
N PRO A 11 -7.07 -1.23 0.13
CA PRO A 11 -5.94 -0.32 0.15
C PRO A 11 -6.30 1.01 0.80
N MET A 12 -5.28 1.80 1.12
CA MET A 12 -5.41 3.23 1.40
C MET A 12 -4.90 4.03 0.20
N VAL A 13 -5.65 5.06 -0.19
CA VAL A 13 -5.24 6.00 -1.24
C VAL A 13 -4.73 7.29 -0.60
N MET A 14 -3.50 7.67 -0.96
CA MET A 14 -2.86 8.90 -0.49
C MET A 14 -3.05 10.04 -1.50
N PHE A 15 -3.51 11.19 -1.02
CA PHE A 15 -3.67 12.38 -1.85
C PHE A 15 -2.73 13.51 -1.40
N SER A 16 -2.19 14.26 -2.36
CA SER A 16 -1.40 15.49 -2.14
C SER A 16 -2.25 16.76 -2.00
N TYR A 17 -3.57 16.61 -1.81
CA TYR A 17 -4.48 17.76 -1.66
C TYR A 17 -4.41 18.36 -0.25
N GLN A 18 -4.41 19.68 -0.15
CA GLN A 18 -4.63 20.39 1.13
C GLN A 18 -6.00 20.02 1.74
N ARG A 19 -7.02 19.86 0.88
CA ARG A 19 -8.34 19.36 1.26
C ARG A 19 -8.86 18.43 0.17
N ILE A 20 -9.20 17.21 0.54
CA ILE A 20 -9.73 16.23 -0.42
C ILE A 20 -11.16 16.65 -0.81
N PRO A 21 -11.45 16.83 -2.11
CA PRO A 21 -12.79 17.15 -2.59
C PRO A 21 -13.83 16.13 -2.13
N ARG A 22 -15.03 16.61 -1.76
CA ARG A 22 -16.12 15.74 -1.28
C ARG A 22 -16.58 14.72 -2.32
N SER A 23 -16.53 15.06 -3.60
CA SER A 23 -16.87 14.13 -4.69
C SER A 23 -15.98 12.89 -4.67
N ILE A 24 -14.67 13.06 -4.48
CA ILE A 24 -13.72 11.94 -4.36
C ILE A 24 -14.08 11.06 -3.16
N VAL A 25 -14.35 11.67 -2.00
CA VAL A 25 -14.72 10.93 -0.79
C VAL A 25 -16.01 10.12 -0.99
N GLN A 26 -16.98 10.65 -1.72
CA GLN A 26 -18.26 9.98 -2.00
C GLN A 26 -18.13 8.81 -2.98
N GLU A 27 -17.20 8.90 -3.94
CA GLU A 27 -16.95 7.85 -4.93
C GLU A 27 -15.97 6.77 -4.43
N MET A 28 -15.25 7.02 -3.33
CA MET A 28 -14.32 6.05 -2.76
C MET A 28 -15.07 4.81 -2.25
N PRO A 29 -14.55 3.59 -2.52
CA PRO A 29 -15.14 2.38 -1.96
C PRO A 29 -15.12 2.41 -0.43
N ARG A 30 -16.24 2.06 0.21
CA ARG A 30 -16.49 2.26 1.65
C ARG A 30 -15.43 1.67 2.59
N LYS A 31 -14.75 0.59 2.19
CA LYS A 31 -13.75 -0.10 3.01
C LYS A 31 -12.32 0.40 2.78
N TRP A 32 -12.11 1.28 1.80
CA TRP A 32 -10.77 1.77 1.49
C TRP A 32 -10.36 2.86 2.47
N GLY A 33 -9.08 2.89 2.79
CA GLY A 33 -8.50 4.01 3.53
C GLY A 33 -8.35 5.24 2.65
N LEU A 34 -8.46 6.41 3.27
CA LEU A 34 -8.20 7.68 2.62
C LEU A 34 -7.23 8.47 3.49
N GLY A 35 -6.06 8.73 2.93
CA GLY A 35 -4.98 9.45 3.60
C GLY A 35 -4.55 10.68 2.80
N ARG A 36 -3.85 11.59 3.49
CA ARG A 36 -3.30 12.80 2.88
C ARG A 36 -1.92 13.09 3.41
N SER A 37 -1.08 13.68 2.57
CA SER A 37 0.23 14.22 2.94
C SER A 37 0.63 15.30 1.94
N ASP A 38 1.55 16.20 2.30
CA ASP A 38 1.90 17.34 1.45
C ASP A 38 2.42 16.94 0.06
N ASN A 39 3.08 15.78 -0.01
CA ASN A 39 3.67 15.24 -1.23
C ASN A 39 2.89 14.04 -1.80
N GLY A 40 1.78 13.64 -1.17
CA GLY A 40 0.99 12.46 -1.54
C GLY A 40 1.69 11.12 -1.25
N TRP A 41 2.84 11.12 -0.58
CA TRP A 41 3.53 9.91 -0.16
C TRP A 41 3.06 9.44 1.21
N MET A 42 3.18 8.14 1.45
CA MET A 42 2.85 7.55 2.73
C MET A 42 3.86 8.00 3.80
N THR A 43 3.36 8.43 4.95
CA THR A 43 4.16 8.75 6.14
C THR A 43 4.03 7.61 7.15
N GLY A 44 4.87 7.60 8.19
CA GLY A 44 4.72 6.60 9.25
C GLY A 44 3.43 6.72 10.05
N GLU A 45 2.91 7.95 10.19
CA GLU A 45 1.60 8.21 10.80
C GLU A 45 0.47 7.66 9.93
N SER A 46 0.42 7.99 8.63
CA SER A 46 -0.62 7.48 7.74
C SER A 46 -0.55 5.97 7.56
N PHE A 47 0.65 5.38 7.62
CA PHE A 47 0.81 3.93 7.62
C PHE A 47 0.26 3.29 8.89
N PHE A 48 0.54 3.87 10.06
CA PHE A 48 -0.06 3.44 11.32
C PHE A 48 -1.60 3.55 11.28
N GLU A 49 -2.14 4.67 10.82
CA GLU A 49 -3.58 4.86 10.65
C GLU A 49 -4.19 3.79 9.73
N TYR A 50 -3.52 3.46 8.63
CA TYR A 50 -3.94 2.37 7.75
C TYR A 50 -3.98 1.02 8.46
N VAL A 51 -2.90 0.67 9.18
CA VAL A 51 -2.81 -0.60 9.91
C VAL A 51 -3.90 -0.70 10.97
N ALA A 52 -4.06 0.33 11.79
CA ALA A 52 -4.99 0.34 12.91
C ALA A 52 -6.46 0.46 12.50
N ASN A 53 -6.77 1.27 11.48
CA ASN A 53 -8.16 1.62 11.14
C ASN A 53 -8.73 0.91 9.91
N VAL A 54 -7.87 0.33 9.06
CA VAL A 54 -8.33 -0.35 7.83
C VAL A 54 -7.94 -1.81 7.83
N TRP A 55 -6.64 -2.09 7.95
CA TRP A 55 -6.13 -3.46 7.80
C TRP A 55 -6.49 -4.35 8.99
N PHE A 56 -6.26 -3.92 10.23
CA PHE A 56 -6.56 -4.76 11.40
C PHE A 56 -8.07 -5.00 11.61
N PRO A 57 -8.98 -4.02 11.37
CA PRO A 57 -10.41 -4.30 11.31
C PRO A 57 -10.78 -5.33 10.24
N TRP A 58 -10.14 -5.27 9.06
CA TRP A 58 -10.33 -6.26 8.00
C TRP A 58 -9.83 -7.65 8.42
N VAL A 59 -8.68 -7.75 9.11
CA VAL A 59 -8.17 -9.01 9.70
C VAL A 59 -9.22 -9.65 10.62
N LYS A 60 -9.80 -8.85 11.52
CA LYS A 60 -10.85 -9.31 12.45
C LYS A 60 -12.14 -9.71 11.73
N GLU A 61 -12.59 -8.92 10.76
CA GLU A 61 -13.80 -9.20 9.97
C GLU A 61 -13.67 -10.53 9.20
N ASN A 62 -12.49 -10.80 8.65
CA ASN A 62 -12.19 -12.02 7.90
C ASN A 62 -11.76 -13.20 8.78
N LYS A 63 -11.75 -13.04 10.10
CA LYS A 63 -11.37 -14.07 11.08
C LYS A 63 -10.02 -14.71 10.76
N ILE A 64 -9.04 -13.89 10.36
CA ILE A 64 -7.68 -14.35 10.14
C ILE A 64 -7.07 -14.71 11.51
N GLU A 65 -6.47 -15.89 11.60
CA GLU A 65 -5.89 -16.43 12.83
C GLU A 65 -4.65 -15.62 13.26
N LEU A 66 -4.52 -15.42 14.57
CA LEU A 66 -3.36 -14.81 15.23
C LEU A 66 -2.48 -15.93 15.84
N PRO A 67 -1.15 -15.74 15.94
CA PRO A 67 -0.40 -14.54 15.59
C PRO A 67 -0.18 -14.36 14.09
N ILE A 68 -0.05 -13.11 13.64
CA ILE A 68 0.22 -12.76 12.23
C ILE A 68 1.66 -12.28 12.05
N LEU A 69 2.35 -12.83 11.05
CA LEU A 69 3.62 -12.29 10.56
C LEU A 69 3.35 -11.22 9.50
N LEU A 70 3.67 -9.96 9.80
CA LEU A 70 3.54 -8.85 8.86
C LEU A 70 4.90 -8.46 8.29
N PHE A 71 5.13 -8.85 7.02
CA PHE A 71 6.34 -8.50 6.28
C PHE A 71 6.24 -7.09 5.70
N LEU A 72 7.22 -6.25 6.03
CA LEU A 72 7.30 -4.86 5.57
C LEU A 72 8.60 -4.64 4.80
N ASP A 73 8.56 -3.75 3.81
CA ASP A 73 9.81 -3.21 3.28
C ASP A 73 10.51 -2.42 4.41
N GLY A 74 11.84 -2.51 4.50
CA GLY A 74 12.61 -1.91 5.59
C GLY A 74 12.66 -0.38 5.58
N HIS A 75 11.69 0.29 4.95
CA HIS A 75 11.62 1.74 4.92
C HIS A 75 11.27 2.29 6.31
N SER A 76 11.91 3.39 6.71
CA SER A 76 11.78 3.95 8.07
C SER A 76 10.36 4.38 8.44
N SER A 77 9.52 4.72 7.46
CA SER A 77 8.09 5.01 7.70
C SER A 77 7.31 3.80 8.20
N HIS A 78 7.79 2.58 7.97
CA HIS A 78 7.10 1.35 8.34
C HIS A 78 7.53 0.81 9.71
N LEU A 79 8.42 1.50 10.42
CA LEU A 79 9.01 1.05 11.69
C LEU A 79 8.94 2.15 12.74
N THR A 80 7.75 2.67 13.00
CA THR A 80 7.51 3.64 14.08
C THR A 80 7.21 2.91 15.40
N MET A 81 7.57 3.52 16.54
CA MET A 81 7.29 2.93 17.85
C MET A 81 5.79 2.67 18.07
N ALA A 82 4.94 3.64 17.70
CA ALA A 82 3.49 3.52 17.83
C ALA A 82 2.92 2.32 17.04
N LEU A 83 3.46 2.06 15.85
CA LEU A 83 3.08 0.88 15.07
C LEU A 83 3.55 -0.40 15.75
N SER A 84 4.81 -0.45 16.20
CA SER A 84 5.37 -1.62 16.89
C SER A 84 4.58 -1.98 18.14
N ASP A 85 4.26 -1.00 18.98
CA ASP A 85 3.49 -1.20 20.22
C ASP A 85 2.08 -1.72 19.93
N PHE A 86 1.42 -1.15 18.91
CA PHE A 86 0.12 -1.61 18.46
C PHE A 86 0.16 -3.04 17.92
N CYS A 87 1.14 -3.35 17.07
CA CYS A 87 1.31 -4.68 16.50
C CYS A 87 1.58 -5.72 17.60
N PHE A 88 2.53 -5.44 18.50
CA PHE A 88 2.87 -6.32 19.62
C PHE A 88 1.64 -6.60 20.51
N SER A 89 0.87 -5.57 20.84
CA SER A 89 -0.34 -5.71 21.67
C SER A 89 -1.47 -6.50 21.02
N ASN A 90 -1.42 -6.71 19.70
CA ASN A 90 -2.44 -7.40 18.92
C ASN A 90 -1.92 -8.70 18.27
N GLU A 91 -0.85 -9.29 18.80
CA GLU A 91 -0.25 -10.55 18.31
C GLU A 91 0.18 -10.47 16.83
N ILE A 92 0.69 -9.31 16.43
CA ILE A 92 1.25 -9.07 15.10
C ILE A 92 2.76 -8.88 15.24
N GLU A 93 3.52 -9.77 14.63
CA GLU A 93 4.98 -9.70 14.58
C GLU A 93 5.42 -8.98 13.31
N LEU A 94 6.12 -7.85 13.48
CA LEU A 94 6.65 -7.06 12.37
C LEU A 94 7.99 -7.63 11.90
N ILE A 95 8.06 -8.00 10.62
CA ILE A 95 9.29 -8.49 9.99
C ILE A 95 9.74 -7.49 8.91
N ALA A 96 10.78 -6.73 9.21
CA ALA A 96 11.42 -5.85 8.24
C ALA A 96 12.34 -6.66 7.30
N LEU A 97 12.09 -6.57 5.99
CA LEU A 97 12.94 -7.21 5.00
C LEU A 97 14.30 -6.48 4.89
N TYR A 98 15.37 -7.25 4.68
CA TYR A 98 16.71 -6.70 4.51
C TYR A 98 16.79 -5.71 3.34
N PRO A 99 17.51 -4.59 3.51
CA PRO A 99 17.73 -3.64 2.43
C PRO A 99 18.48 -4.31 1.26
N ASN A 100 18.25 -3.82 0.04
CA ASN A 100 18.87 -4.31 -1.21
C ASN A 100 18.56 -5.76 -1.61
N ALA A 101 17.62 -6.43 -0.93
CA ALA A 101 17.18 -7.78 -1.26
C ALA A 101 15.82 -7.84 -1.98
N THR A 102 15.29 -6.72 -2.49
CA THR A 102 14.00 -6.63 -3.22
C THR A 102 13.83 -7.71 -4.28
N HIS A 103 14.89 -8.00 -5.04
CA HIS A 103 14.89 -9.00 -6.12
C HIS A 103 14.77 -10.45 -5.63
N ILE A 104 14.91 -10.70 -4.33
CA ILE A 104 14.85 -12.02 -3.68
C ILE A 104 13.62 -12.10 -2.77
N LEU A 105 13.40 -11.06 -1.95
CA LEU A 105 12.47 -11.09 -0.82
C LEU A 105 11.13 -10.38 -1.09
N GLN A 106 11.02 -9.60 -2.16
CA GLN A 106 9.80 -8.86 -2.49
C GLN A 106 9.15 -9.43 -3.75
N PRO A 107 8.38 -10.53 -3.62
CA PRO A 107 7.68 -11.13 -4.75
C PRO A 107 6.72 -10.15 -5.44
N LEU A 108 6.20 -9.15 -4.73
CA LEU A 108 5.39 -8.09 -5.32
C LEU A 108 6.16 -7.29 -6.39
N ASP A 109 7.41 -6.91 -6.11
CA ASP A 109 8.25 -6.16 -7.04
C ASP A 109 8.66 -7.01 -8.25
N VAL A 110 8.97 -8.28 -8.02
CA VAL A 110 9.50 -9.19 -9.05
C VAL A 110 8.39 -9.79 -9.90
N ALA A 111 7.33 -10.30 -9.28
CA ALA A 111 6.30 -11.07 -9.96
C ALA A 111 5.12 -10.21 -10.45
N LEU A 112 4.77 -9.13 -9.74
CA LEU A 112 3.62 -8.29 -10.11
C LEU A 112 4.02 -6.98 -10.78
N PHE A 113 4.88 -6.18 -10.13
CA PHE A 113 5.19 -4.83 -10.63
C PHE A 113 6.07 -4.84 -11.87
N ARG A 114 6.99 -5.80 -12.03
CA ARG A 114 7.79 -5.91 -13.27
C ARG A 114 6.92 -6.14 -14.51
N PRO A 115 6.04 -7.16 -14.57
CA PRO A 115 5.13 -7.33 -15.71
C PRO A 115 4.21 -6.12 -15.92
N LEU A 116 3.65 -5.57 -14.84
CA LEU A 116 2.78 -4.40 -14.91
C LEU A 116 3.48 -3.18 -15.52
N LYS A 117 4.69 -2.84 -15.04
CA LYS A 117 5.50 -1.73 -15.58
C LYS A 117 5.84 -1.96 -17.06
N SER A 118 6.14 -3.21 -17.44
CA SER A 118 6.44 -3.57 -18.82
C SER A 118 5.22 -3.37 -19.74
N ALA A 119 4.05 -3.87 -19.32
CA ALA A 119 2.79 -3.70 -20.05
C ALA A 119 2.39 -2.22 -20.14
N TRP A 120 2.45 -1.48 -19.02
CA TRP A 120 2.15 -0.06 -18.97
C TRP A 120 3.05 0.74 -19.92
N LYS A 121 4.36 0.45 -19.96
CA LYS A 121 5.29 1.09 -20.88
C LYS A 121 4.91 0.87 -22.34
N LYS A 122 4.43 -0.33 -22.71
CA LYS A 122 3.94 -0.62 -24.07
C LYS A 122 2.69 0.21 -24.40
N VAL A 123 1.72 0.25 -23.49
CA VAL A 123 0.47 1.01 -23.66
C VAL A 123 0.76 2.50 -23.82
N VAL A 124 1.56 3.08 -22.94
CA VAL A 124 1.97 4.49 -22.99
C VAL A 124 2.72 4.80 -24.28
N HIS A 125 3.57 3.89 -24.75
CA HIS A 125 4.29 4.05 -26.01
C HIS A 125 3.36 4.05 -27.22
N GLN A 126 2.40 3.12 -27.26
CA GLN A 126 1.42 3.02 -28.32
C GLN A 126 0.53 4.28 -28.38
N TRP A 127 -0.02 4.69 -27.23
CA TRP A 127 -0.79 5.92 -27.12
C TRP A 127 0.00 7.14 -27.61
N ARG A 128 1.29 7.21 -27.29
CA ARG A 128 2.16 8.30 -27.74
C ARG A 128 2.32 8.34 -29.25
N ILE A 129 2.45 7.19 -29.91
CA ILE A 129 2.52 7.09 -31.38
C ILE A 129 1.21 7.62 -31.98
N GLU A 130 0.08 7.21 -31.42
CA GLU A 130 -1.26 7.61 -31.87
C GLU A 130 -1.57 9.10 -31.63
N ASN A 131 -0.91 9.73 -30.66
CA ASN A 131 -1.12 11.13 -30.26
C ASN A 131 0.05 12.04 -30.67
N ASN A 132 0.68 11.79 -31.83
CA ASN A 132 1.72 12.65 -32.41
C ASN A 132 2.90 12.97 -31.46
N GLY A 133 3.32 12.00 -30.63
CA GLY A 133 4.44 12.18 -29.71
C GLY A 133 4.11 12.90 -28.41
N SER A 134 2.86 13.27 -28.19
CA SER A 134 2.37 13.92 -26.95
C SER A 134 2.71 13.11 -25.70
N ARG A 135 2.85 13.77 -24.55
CA ARG A 135 3.07 13.11 -23.26
C ARG A 135 1.75 13.09 -22.47
N LEU A 136 1.44 11.94 -21.88
CA LEU A 136 0.42 11.85 -20.83
C LEU A 136 0.85 12.76 -19.67
N LYS A 137 -0.05 13.66 -19.26
CA LYS A 137 0.13 14.54 -18.09
C LYS A 137 -0.38 13.86 -16.84
#